data_AF-A0A0J1JMA8-F1
#
_entry.id   AF-A0A0J1JMA8-F1
#
_cell.length_a   1.000
_cell.length_b   1.000
_cell.length_c   1.000
_cell.angle_alpha   90.00
_cell.angle_beta   90.00
_cell.angle_gamma   90.00
#
_symmetry.space_group_name_H-M   'P 1'
#
loop_
_entity.id
_entity.type
_entity.pdbx_description
1 polymer ?
#
loop_
_entity_poly.entity_id
_entity_poly.type
_entity_poly.pdbx_seq_one_letter_code
_entity_poly.pdbx_strand_id
1 'polypeptide(L)' 'MKCIHNGMMTDTPPDTCQGVVFLEPSDVVTNPQTQFSQETFSMVLGALLFAFIAGHVIGRVLRLMGKA' A
#
# COMPACT_ATOMS: atom_id res chain seq x y z
N MET A 1 -16.88 1.55 -10.71
CA MET A 1 -16.91 1.49 -12.19
C MET A 1 -16.12 2.68 -12.69
N LYS A 2 -15.10 2.44 -13.54
CA LYS A 2 -14.34 3.50 -14.20
C LYS A 2 -14.92 3.70 -15.59
N CYS A 3 -15.02 4.95 -16.04
CA CYS A 3 -15.64 5.30 -17.30
C CYS A 3 -14.59 5.64 -18.35
N ILE A 4 -14.81 5.24 -19.62
CA ILE A 4 -14.02 5.77 -20.73
C ILE A 4 -14.72 7.02 -21.26
N HIS A 5 -13.98 8.12 -21.29
CA HIS A 5 -14.39 9.35 -21.96
C HIS A 5 -13.21 9.86 -22.80
N ASN A 6 -13.41 9.99 -24.12
CA ASN A 6 -12.36 10.37 -25.08
C ASN A 6 -11.11 9.48 -25.03
N GLY A 7 -11.30 8.17 -24.88
CA GLY A 7 -10.21 7.20 -24.87
C GLY A 7 -9.35 7.18 -23.59
N MET A 8 -9.71 7.97 -22.57
CA MET A 8 -9.05 7.96 -21.26
C MET A 8 -9.99 7.42 -20.18
N MET A 9 -9.42 6.72 -19.18
CA MET A 9 -10.17 6.27 -18.01
C MET A 9 -10.35 7.44 -17.03
N THR A 10 -11.58 7.80 -16.75
CA THR A 10 -11.96 8.94 -15.92
C THR A 10 -13.01 8.53 -14.88
N ASP A 11 -13.18 9.37 -13.87
CA ASP A 11 -14.24 9.24 -12.85
C ASP A 11 -15.50 10.05 -13.22
N THR A 12 -15.73 10.27 -14.52
CA THR A 12 -16.85 11.07 -15.04
C THR A 12 -18.19 10.37 -14.76
N PRO A 13 -19.27 11.14 -14.50
CA PRO A 13 -20.61 10.60 -14.33
C PRO A 13 -21.04 9.64 -15.46
N PRO A 14 -21.70 8.51 -15.14
CA PRO A 14 -21.99 7.42 -16.08
C PRO A 14 -22.88 7.83 -17.27
N ASP A 15 -23.63 8.91 -17.12
CA ASP A 15 -24.45 9.59 -18.13
C ASP A 15 -23.64 10.23 -19.27
N THR A 16 -22.34 10.46 -19.06
CA THR A 16 -21.39 10.98 -20.09
C THR A 16 -20.37 9.94 -20.55
N CYS A 17 -20.58 8.70 -20.13
CA CYS A 17 -19.67 7.57 -20.34
C CYS A 17 -19.86 7.01 -21.76
N GLN A 18 -18.79 6.91 -22.53
CA GLN A 18 -18.83 6.29 -23.86
C GLN A 18 -18.80 4.75 -23.76
N GLY A 19 -18.34 4.21 -22.61
CA GLY A 19 -18.35 2.80 -22.30
C GLY A 19 -17.91 2.52 -20.86
N VAL A 20 -18.53 1.51 -20.25
CA VAL A 20 -18.18 1.02 -18.92
C VAL A 20 -17.04 0.02 -19.04
N VAL A 21 -15.96 0.23 -18.30
CA VAL A 21 -14.87 -0.76 -18.21
C VAL A 21 -15.00 -1.50 -16.88
N PHE A 22 -15.15 -2.81 -16.98
CA PHE A 22 -14.95 -3.71 -15.86
C PHE A 22 -13.46 -4.02 -15.81
N LEU A 23 -12.76 -3.40 -14.86
CA LEU A 23 -11.34 -3.71 -14.62
C LEU A 23 -11.27 -5.11 -14.02
N GLU A 24 -10.57 -6.02 -14.69
CA GLU A 24 -10.14 -7.26 -14.06
C GLU A 24 -9.02 -6.95 -13.06
N PRO A 25 -8.83 -7.75 -12.00
CA PRO A 25 -7.77 -7.50 -11.01
C PRO A 25 -6.37 -7.36 -11.62
N SER A 26 -6.11 -8.02 -12.76
CA SER A 26 -4.88 -7.89 -13.54
C SER A 26 -4.66 -6.48 -14.10
N ASP A 27 -5.73 -5.78 -14.48
CA ASP A 27 -5.66 -4.44 -15.06
C ASP A 27 -5.27 -3.38 -14.02
N VAL A 28 -5.57 -3.64 -12.75
CA VAL A 28 -5.22 -2.78 -11.62
C VAL A 28 -3.72 -2.84 -11.31
N VAL A 29 -3.06 -3.98 -11.54
CA VAL A 29 -1.60 -4.12 -11.35
C VAL A 29 -0.83 -3.28 -12.38
N THR A 30 -1.39 -3.12 -13.57
CA THR A 30 -0.87 -2.25 -14.63
C THR A 30 -1.31 -0.79 -14.52
N ASN A 31 -2.10 -0.41 -13.51
CA ASN A 31 -2.50 0.98 -13.35
C ASN A 31 -1.28 1.81 -12.91
N PRO A 32 -0.78 2.73 -13.76
CA PRO A 32 0.39 3.55 -13.44
C PRO A 32 0.16 4.51 -12.27
N GLN A 33 -1.07 4.63 -11.75
CA GLN A 33 -1.36 5.40 -10.54
C GLN A 33 -1.03 4.66 -9.24
N THR A 34 -0.85 3.33 -9.27
CA THR A 34 -0.42 2.55 -8.11
C THR A 34 1.09 2.33 -8.18
N GLN A 35 1.86 3.43 -8.25
CA GLN A 35 3.31 3.33 -8.23
C GLN A 35 3.76 2.84 -6.85
N PHE A 36 4.24 1.60 -6.81
CA PHE A 36 4.90 1.08 -5.63
C PHE A 36 6.16 1.92 -5.37
N SER A 37 6.11 2.75 -4.32
CA SER A 37 7.26 3.54 -3.89
C SER A 37 8.21 2.66 -3.10
N GLN A 38 9.33 2.28 -3.74
CA GLN A 38 10.39 1.52 -3.08
C GLN A 38 10.94 2.26 -1.86
N GLU A 39 11.00 3.60 -1.91
CA GLU A 39 11.41 4.43 -0.78
C GLU A 39 10.47 4.26 0.42
N THR A 40 9.16 4.42 0.20
CA THR A 40 8.15 4.26 1.24
C THR A 40 8.15 2.83 1.80
N PHE A 41 8.28 1.83 0.93
CA PHE A 41 8.41 0.44 1.35
C PHE A 41 9.63 0.20 2.25
N SER A 42 10.80 0.73 1.85
CA SER A 42 12.04 0.57 2.61
C SER A 42 11.98 1.26 3.97
N MET A 43 11.34 2.44 4.03
CA MET A 43 11.13 3.18 5.28
C MET A 43 10.21 2.40 6.23
N VAL A 44 9.07 1.91 5.74
CA VAL A 44 8.12 1.14 6.56
C VAL A 44 8.77 -0.15 7.07
N LEU A 45 9.46 -0.88 6.18
CA LEU A 45 10.14 -2.11 6.55
C LEU A 45 11.24 -1.86 7.60
N GLY A 46 12.04 -0.81 7.43
CA GLY A 46 13.07 -0.41 8.38
C GLY A 46 12.50 -0.05 9.76
N ALA A 47 11.40 0.70 9.80
CA ALA A 47 10.72 1.07 11.04
C ALA A 47 10.20 -0.16 11.81
N LEU A 48 9.60 -1.12 11.09
CA LEU A 48 9.13 -2.38 11.69
C LEU A 48 10.28 -3.20 12.27
N LEU A 49 11.40 -3.29 11.55
CA LEU A 49 12.59 -4.02 11.99
C LEU A 49 13.20 -3.38 13.25
N PHE A 50 13.30 -2.05 13.28
CA PHE A 50 13.77 -1.32 14.45
C PHE A 50 12.85 -1.53 15.66
N ALA A 51 11.54 -1.42 15.48
CA ALA A 51 10.56 -1.66 16.54
C ALA A 51 10.65 -3.08 17.10
N PHE A 52 10.84 -4.08 16.24
CA PHE A 52 11.05 -5.47 16.65
C PHE A 52 12.31 -5.63 17.52
N ILE A 53 13.44 -5.09 17.07
CA ILE A 53 14.71 -5.17 17.82
C ILE A 53 14.57 -4.46 19.17
N ALA A 54 14.04 -3.24 19.18
CA ALA A 54 13.84 -2.46 20.40
C ALA A 54 12.94 -3.21 21.39
N GLY A 55 11.79 -3.71 20.94
CA GLY A 55 10.88 -4.50 21.76
C GLY A 55 11.54 -5.77 22.33
N HIS A 56 12.33 -6.47 21.50
CA HIS A 56 13.05 -7.67 21.94
C HIS A 56 14.08 -7.36 23.03
N VAL A 57 14.89 -6.31 22.84
CA VAL A 57 15.91 -5.89 23.81
C VAL A 57 15.26 -5.44 25.12
N ILE A 58 14.21 -4.62 25.06
CA ILE A 58 13.47 -4.18 26.25
C ILE A 58 12.90 -5.39 27.01
N GLY A 59 12.28 -6.34 26.30
CA GLY A 59 11.77 -7.58 26.92
C GLY A 59 12.86 -8.40 27.60
N ARG A 60 14.08 -8.47 27.01
CA ARG A 60 15.24 -9.12 27.63
C ARG A 60 15.68 -8.40 28.91
N VAL A 61 15.77 -7.08 28.88
CA VAL A 61 16.15 -6.26 30.04
C VAL A 61 15.16 -6.43 31.19
N LEU A 62 13.86 -6.30 30.92
CA LEU A 62 12.82 -6.50 31.94
C LEU A 62 12.87 -7.90 32.55
N ARG A 63 13.11 -8.93 31.73
CA ARG A 63 13.27 -10.32 32.21
C ARG A 63 14.50 -10.50 33.10
N LEU A 64 15.60 -9.79 32.83
CA LEU A 64 16.79 -9.83 33.67
C LEU A 64 16.56 -9.09 34.99
N MET A 65 15.88 -7.94 34.95
CA MET A 65 15.54 -7.16 36.15
C MET A 65 14.54 -7.88 37.06
N GLY A 66 13.55 -8.59 36.51
CA GLY A 66 12.61 -9.39 37.30
C GLY A 66 13.19 -10.70 37.85
N LYS A 67 14.44 -11.03 37.50
CA LYS A 67 15.20 -12.15 38.07
C LYS A 67 16.24 -11.70 39.11
N ALA A 68 16.51 -10.39 39.21
CA ALA A 68 17.39 -9.81 40.21
C ALA A 68 16.66 -9.63 41.55
#